data_AF-A0A451AUS1-F1
#
_entry.id   AF-A0A451AUS1-F1
#
_cell.length_a   1.000
_cell.length_b   1.000
_cell.length_c   1.000
_cell.angle_alpha   90.00
_cell.angle_beta   90.00
_cell.angle_gamma   90.00
#
_symmetry.space_group_name_H-M   'P 1'
#
loop_
_entity.id
_entity.type
_entity.pdbx_description
1 polymer ?
#
loop_
_entity_poly.entity_id
_entity_poly.type
_entity_poly.pdbx_seq_one_letter_code
_entity_poly.pdbx_strand_id
1 'polypeptide(L)' 'MREAFKNVKRNRGAAGIDKVSVQMFEAPINKIPDENLDALMRNLKTRDRFQPKPLRRVVIPKDKENMLALRAKAERG' A
#
# COMPACT_ATOMS: atom_id res chain seq x y z
N MET A 1 -8.72 -3.60 -10.47
CA MET A 1 -7.37 -3.08 -10.11
C MET A 1 -7.26 -1.56 -10.25
N ARG A 2 -7.58 -0.98 -11.41
CA ARG A 2 -7.45 0.48 -11.65
C ARG A 2 -8.26 1.35 -10.67
N GLU A 3 -9.51 0.99 -10.38
CA GLU A 3 -10.34 1.72 -9.40
C GLU A 3 -9.79 1.62 -7.97
N ALA A 4 -9.30 0.44 -7.57
CA ALA A 4 -8.66 0.26 -6.27
C ALA A 4 -7.38 1.11 -6.14
N PHE A 5 -6.58 1.19 -7.21
CA PHE A 5 -5.39 2.02 -7.25
C PHE A 5 -5.70 3.52 -7.14
N LYS A 6 -6.78 4.00 -7.78
CA LYS A 6 -7.25 5.39 -7.62
C LYS A 6 -7.56 5.72 -6.17
N ASN A 7 -8.17 4.80 -5.42
CA ASN A 7 -8.46 5.00 -4.00
C ASN A 7 -7.18 5.06 -3.14
N VAL A 8 -6.20 4.19 -3.41
CA VAL A 8 -4.89 4.23 -2.74
C VAL A 8 -4.17 5.56 -3.01
N LYS A 9 -4.21 6.04 -4.25
CA LYS A 9 -3.63 7.33 -4.65
C LYS A 9 -4.29 8.51 -3.93
N ARG A 10 -5.62 8.48 -3.79
CA ARG A 10 -6.38 9.51 -3.04
C ARG A 10 -5.97 9.60 -1.57
N ASN A 11 -5.62 8.48 -0.95
CA ASN A 11 -5.21 8.45 0.46
C ASN A 11 -3.85 9.12 0.73
N ARG A 12 -3.02 9.33 -0.31
CA ARG A 12 -1.71 10.00 -0.22
C ARG A 12 -0.83 9.47 0.94
N GLY A 13 -0.95 8.18 1.23
CA GLY A 13 -0.31 7.55 2.39
C GLY A 13 1.21 7.55 2.30
N ALA A 14 1.87 7.47 3.46
CA ALA A 14 3.32 7.31 3.54
C ALA A 14 3.77 5.98 2.90
N ALA A 15 4.99 5.98 2.35
CA ALA A 15 5.58 4.77 1.78
C ALA A 15 5.74 3.66 2.83
N GLY A 16 5.56 2.42 2.38
CA GLY A 16 5.68 1.23 3.22
C GLY A 16 7.12 0.88 3.59
N ILE A 17 7.35 -0.37 3.99
CA ILE A 17 8.70 -0.87 4.32
C ILE A 17 9.64 -0.86 3.12
N ASP A 18 9.09 -0.94 1.92
CA ASP A 18 9.83 -0.99 0.67
C ASP A 18 10.19 0.39 0.13
N LYS A 19 9.77 1.46 0.83
CA LYS A 19 10.08 2.84 0.49
C LYS A 19 9.59 3.27 -0.89
N VAL A 20 8.71 2.49 -1.52
CA VAL A 20 8.08 2.84 -2.80
C VAL A 20 6.85 3.69 -2.50
N SER A 21 6.87 4.95 -2.95
CA SER A 21 5.69 5.82 -2.89
C SER A 21 4.74 5.56 -4.06
N VAL A 22 3.48 5.99 -3.94
CA VAL A 22 2.51 5.90 -5.05
C VAL A 22 2.99 6.67 -6.28
N GLN A 23 3.70 7.78 -6.10
CA GLN A 23 4.30 8.56 -7.18
C GLN A 23 5.42 7.78 -7.89
N MET A 24 6.27 7.07 -7.13
CA MET A 24 7.30 6.21 -7.72
C MET A 24 6.70 5.01 -8.45
N PHE A 25 5.56 4.49 -7.96
CA PHE A 25 4.84 3.41 -8.62
C PHE A 25 4.23 3.83 -9.98
N GLU A 26 3.87 5.11 -10.13
CA GLU A 26 3.40 5.69 -11.41
C GLU A 26 4.53 6.17 -12.32
N ALA A 27 5.76 6.33 -11.79
CA ALA A 27 6.86 6.87 -12.56
C ALA A 27 7.25 5.91 -13.70
N PRO A 28 7.44 6.41 -14.94
CA PRO A 28 7.77 5.59 -16.11
C PRO A 28 9.04 4.73 -15.93
N ILE A 29 9.94 5.15 -15.04
CA ILE A 29 11.20 4.49 -14.73
C ILE A 29 11.01 3.09 -14.11
N ASN A 30 9.84 2.80 -13.55
CA ASN A 30 9.52 1.54 -12.88
C ASN A 30 8.57 0.64 -13.69
N LYS A 31 8.52 0.81 -15.02
CA LYS A 31 7.51 0.30 -15.98
C LYS A 31 6.28 1.20 -16.10
N ILE A 32 5.61 1.12 -17.26
CA ILE A 32 4.33 1.79 -17.50
C ILE A 32 3.37 1.39 -16.36
N PRO A 33 2.63 2.31 -15.73
CA PRO A 33 1.76 2.03 -14.58
C PRO A 33 0.81 0.84 -14.77
N ASP A 34 0.39 0.62 -16.01
CA ASP A 34 -0.49 -0.47 -16.40
C ASP A 34 0.20 -1.84 -16.35
N GLU A 35 1.47 -1.93 -16.75
CA GLU A 35 2.24 -3.18 -16.64
C GLU A 35 2.49 -3.59 -15.20
N ASN A 36 2.70 -2.61 -14.31
CA ASN A 36 2.86 -2.85 -12.87
C ASN A 36 1.56 -3.38 -12.25
N LEU A 37 0.42 -2.81 -12.63
CA LEU A 37 -0.90 -3.29 -12.20
C LEU A 37 -1.19 -4.69 -12.72
N ASP A 38 -0.83 -4.99 -13.97
CA ASP A 38 -1.05 -6.29 -14.58
C ASP A 38 -0.14 -7.37 -13.98
N ALA A 39 1.14 -7.05 -13.72
CA ALA A 39 2.06 -7.95 -13.03
C ALA A 39 1.58 -8.25 -11.60
N LEU A 40 1.13 -7.22 -10.87
CA LEU A 40 0.55 -7.40 -9.53
C LEU A 40 -0.71 -8.29 -9.57
N MET A 41 -1.59 -8.06 -10.54
CA MET A 41 -2.81 -8.86 -10.70
C MET A 41 -2.50 -10.33 -11.04
N ARG A 42 -1.49 -10.59 -11.88
CA ARG A 42 -1.02 -11.95 -12.17
C ARG A 42 -0.47 -12.65 -10.92
N ASN A 43 0.34 -11.95 -10.14
CA ASN A 43 0.89 -12.49 -8.89
C ASN A 43 -0.21 -12.79 -7.86
N LEU A 44 -1.23 -11.95 -7.75
CA LEU A 44 -2.36 -12.17 -6.87
C LEU A 44 -3.26 -13.34 -7.29
N LYS A 45 -3.43 -13.56 -8.61
CA LYS A 45 -4.21 -14.69 -9.14
C LYS A 45 -3.46 -16.01 -9.10
N THR A 46 -2.13 -15.98 -9.06
CA THR A 46 -1.32 -17.19 -9.00
C THR A 46 -1.12 -17.57 -7.54
N ARG A 47 -1.52 -18.79 -7.17
CA ARG A 47 -1.36 -19.31 -5.82
C ARG A 47 0.12 -19.23 -5.39
N ASP A 48 0.36 -18.81 -4.15
CA ASP A 48 1.66 -18.73 -3.48
C ASP A 48 2.71 -17.78 -4.10
N ARG A 49 2.36 -16.99 -5.12
CA ARG A 49 3.26 -15.99 -5.74
C ARG A 49 3.22 -14.63 -5.06
N PHE A 50 2.08 -14.23 -4.53
CA PHE A 50 1.95 -12.96 -3.84
C PHE A 50 2.23 -13.13 -2.35
N GLN A 51 3.35 -12.61 -1.89
CA GLN A 51 3.68 -12.53 -0.47
C GLN A 51 3.50 -11.09 0.02
N PRO A 52 2.50 -10.82 0.88
CA PRO A 52 2.29 -9.48 1.41
C PRO A 52 3.47 -9.09 2.31
N LYS A 53 4.05 -7.92 2.04
CA LYS A 53 5.10 -7.35 2.87
C LYS A 53 4.54 -6.98 4.25
N PRO A 54 5.32 -7.14 5.33
CA PRO A 54 4.89 -6.71 6.66
C PRO A 54 4.65 -5.21 6.71
N LEU A 55 3.77 -4.79 7.61
CA LEU A 55 3.44 -3.37 7.80
C LEU A 55 4.64 -2.60 8.37
N ARG A 56 4.86 -1.37 7.89
CA ARG A 56 5.85 -0.46 8.47
C ARG A 56 5.33 0.07 9.80
N ARG A 57 6.06 -0.22 10.90
CA ARG A 57 5.76 0.38 12.20
C ARG A 57 6.18 1.84 12.20
N VAL A 58 5.24 2.73 12.47
CA VAL A 58 5.49 4.17 12.67
C VAL A 58 4.87 4.56 14.00
N VAL A 59 5.67 5.20 14.83
CA VAL A 59 5.19 5.82 16.06
C VAL A 59 4.54 7.14 15.68
N ILE A 60 3.22 7.23 15.82
CA ILE A 60 2.46 8.45 15.58
C ILE A 60 1.98 8.95 16.94
N PRO A 61 2.45 10.11 17.42
CA PRO A 61 1.94 10.69 18.65
C PRO A 61 0.48 11.09 18.44
N LYS A 62 -0.42 10.52 19.24
CA LYS A 62 -1.81 10.96 19.36
C LYS A 62 -1.91 11.81 20.63
N ASP A 63 -1.43 13.04 20.50
CA ASP A 63 -1.42 14.05 21.56
C ASP A 63 -0.65 13.60 22.83
N LYS A 64 -0.47 14.49 23.82
CA LYS A 64 0.54 14.35 24.89
C LYS A 64 0.46 13.09 25.76
N GLU A 65 -0.58 12.26 25.68
CA GLU A 65 -0.83 11.26 26.72
C GLU A 65 -1.25 9.85 26.27
N ASN A 66 -1.55 9.58 24.99
CA ASN A 66 -1.96 8.21 24.62
C ASN A 66 -1.52 7.76 23.23
N MET A 67 -0.62 6.78 23.22
CA MET A 67 -0.06 6.16 22.03
C MET A 67 -1.06 5.17 21.42
N LEU A 68 -1.66 5.50 20.28
CA LEU A 68 -2.51 4.53 19.56
C LEU A 68 -1.66 3.72 18.58
N ALA A 69 -1.51 2.42 18.84
CA ALA A 69 -1.12 1.46 17.81
C ALA A 69 -2.24 1.39 16.75
N LEU A 70 -1.97 1.90 15.56
CA LEU A 70 -2.95 1.97 14.47
C LEU A 70 -3.24 0.56 13.90
N ARG A 71 -4.17 -0.19 14.50
CA ARG A 71 -4.90 -1.25 13.80
C ARG A 71 -6.01 -0.57 12.98
N ALA A 72 -5.73 -0.25 11.73
CA ALA A 72 -6.74 0.24 10.82
C ALA A 72 -7.79 -0.86 10.57
N LYS A 73 -9.02 -0.59 11.03
CA LYS A 73 -10.30 -1.33 10.90
C LYS A 73 -10.29 -2.52 9.93
N ALA A 74 -10.46 -3.73 10.47
CA ALA A 74 -10.84 -4.92 9.71
C ALA A 74 -12.20 -5.53 10.13
N GLU A 75 -12.86 -5.03 11.17
CA GLU A 75 -14.14 -5.61 11.62
C GLU A 75 -15.10 -4.51 12.07
N ARG A 76 -16.20 -4.35 11.32
CA ARG A 76 -17.58 -4.12 11.77
C ARG A 76 -18.44 -3.63 10.60
N GLY A 77 -19.47 -4.41 10.27
CA GLY A 77 -20.64 -4.00 9.48
C GLY A 77 -20.69 -4.59 8.09
#